data_AF-A0A931QT98-F1
#
_entry.id   AF-A0A931QT98-F1
#
_cell.length_a   1.000
_cell.length_b   1.000
_cell.length_c   1.000
_cell.angle_alpha   90.00
_cell.angle_beta   90.00
_cell.angle_gamma   90.00
#
_symmetry.space_group_name_H-M   'P 1'
#
loop_
_entity.id
_entity.type
_entity.pdbx_description
1 polymer ?
#
loop_
_entity_poly.entity_id
_entity_poly.type
_entity_poly.pdbx_seq_one_letter_code
_entity_poly.pdbx_strand_id
1 'polypeptide(L)'
;MNKKQKVILLVAATVVILSLIVWQIYGGEIFTKTQVLVETKDELFGWTEKKWEDKFIWGLDLSLMISGASVFIGSVLLFVFRNKRIE
;
A
#
# COMPACT_ATOMS: atom_id res chain seq x y z
N MET A 1 0.88 -28.99 -0.23
CA MET A 1 1.59 -27.73 0.07
C MET A 1 2.41 -27.89 1.34
N ASN A 2 3.73 -27.68 1.28
CA ASN A 2 4.60 -27.88 2.45
C ASN A 2 4.39 -26.77 3.50
N LYS A 3 4.89 -26.97 4.74
CA LYS A 3 4.78 -25.96 5.82
C LYS A 3 5.34 -24.60 5.38
N LYS A 4 6.45 -24.59 4.62
CA LYS A 4 7.10 -23.36 4.12
C LYS A 4 6.22 -22.57 3.14
N GLN A 5 5.56 -23.25 2.20
CA GLN A 5 4.65 -22.67 1.22
C GLN A 5 3.39 -22.10 1.89
N LYS A 6 2.87 -22.76 2.93
CA LYS A 6 1.78 -22.19 3.74
C LYS A 6 2.18 -20.88 4.41
N VAL A 7 3.38 -20.84 5.00
CA VAL A 7 3.92 -19.62 5.61
C VAL A 7 4.12 -18.52 4.57
N ILE A 8 4.66 -18.84 3.39
CA ILE A 8 4.86 -17.86 2.30
C ILE A 8 3.52 -17.25 1.86
N LEU A 9 2.50 -18.07 1.64
CA LEU A 9 1.17 -17.58 1.27
C LEU A 9 0.53 -16.74 2.36
N LEU A 10 0.66 -17.16 3.63
CA LEU A 10 0.12 -16.41 4.76
C LEU A 10 0.81 -15.03 4.85
N VAL A 11 2.14 -14.98 4.78
CA VAL A 11 2.89 -13.71 4.81
C VAL A 11 2.51 -12.81 3.63
N ALA A 12 2.49 -13.34 2.40
CA ALA A 12 2.12 -12.54 1.23
C ALA A 12 0.68 -12.00 1.35
N ALA A 13 -0.27 -12.83 1.78
CA ALA A 13 -1.65 -12.41 2.00
C ALA A 13 -1.76 -11.35 3.11
N THR A 14 -1.05 -11.52 4.22
CA THR A 14 -1.02 -10.54 5.32
C THR A 14 -0.49 -9.19 4.85
N VAL A 15 0.58 -9.16 4.05
CA VAL A 15 1.13 -7.90 3.52
C VAL A 15 0.13 -7.20 2.61
N VAL A 16 -0.54 -7.94 1.72
CA VAL A 16 -1.58 -7.38 0.84
C VAL A 16 -2.74 -6.80 1.65
N ILE A 17 -3.26 -7.55 2.63
CA ILE A 17 -4.36 -7.10 3.48
C ILE A 17 -3.98 -5.84 4.27
N LEU A 18 -2.80 -5.82 4.90
CA LEU A 18 -2.32 -4.65 5.64
C LEU A 18 -2.15 -3.44 4.72
N SER A 19 -1.61 -3.62 3.52
CA SER A 19 -1.45 -2.56 2.52
C SER A 19 -2.79 -1.92 2.12
N LEU A 20 -3.85 -2.73 1.97
CA LEU A 20 -5.18 -2.22 1.64
C LEU A 20 -5.87 -1.55 2.84
N ILE A 21 -5.65 -2.06 4.06
CA ILE A 21 -6.15 -1.42 5.29
C ILE A 21 -5.52 -0.04 5.48
N VAL A 22 -4.20 0.08 5.30
CA VAL A 22 -3.50 1.37 5.38
C VAL A 22 -4.07 2.35 4.35
N TRP A 23 -4.24 1.92 3.10
CA TRP A 23 -4.87 2.76 2.08
C TRP A 23 -6.26 3.28 2.47
N GLN A 24 -7.08 2.42 3.06
CA GLN A 24 -8.40 2.83 3.54
C GLN A 24 -8.32 3.85 4.69
N ILE A 25 -7.36 3.70 5.61
CA ILE A 25 -7.14 4.64 6.72
C ILE A 25 -6.73 6.04 6.21
N TYR A 26 -5.96 6.10 5.12
CA TYR A 26 -5.53 7.36 4.51
C TYR A 26 -6.57 7.99 3.55
N GLY A 27 -7.78 7.43 3.49
CA GLY A 27 -8.92 8.04 2.79
C GLY A 27 -9.25 7.43 1.43
N GLY A 28 -8.58 6.34 1.03
CA GLY A 28 -8.96 5.61 -0.19
C GLY A 28 -8.59 6.33 -1.50
N GLU A 29 -7.56 7.16 -1.48
CA GLU A 29 -7.12 7.98 -2.62
C GLU A 29 -6.46 7.13 -3.72
N ILE A 30 -6.68 7.46 -5.00
CA ILE A 30 -6.15 6.65 -6.11
C ILE A 30 -4.62 6.81 -6.23
N PHE A 31 -4.14 8.04 -6.11
CA PHE A 31 -2.72 8.37 -6.25
C PHE A 31 -2.15 8.84 -4.92
N THR A 32 -0.89 8.48 -4.68
CA THR A 32 -0.14 8.94 -3.52
C THR A 32 0.14 10.42 -3.65
N LYS A 33 -0.21 11.21 -2.64
CA LYS A 33 0.01 12.66 -2.62
C LYS A 33 1.02 13.00 -1.54
N THR A 34 1.96 13.87 -1.85
CA THR A 34 2.91 14.42 -0.87
C THR A 34 2.48 15.80 -0.38
N GLN A 35 1.63 16.48 -1.15
CA GLN A 35 1.14 17.83 -0.87
C GLN A 35 -0.37 17.89 -1.08
N VAL A 36 -1.04 18.65 -0.21
CA VAL A 36 -2.47 18.89 -0.28
C VAL A 36 -2.70 20.39 -0.27
N LEU A 37 -3.62 20.85 -1.13
CA LEU A 37 -4.02 22.25 -1.16
C LEU A 37 -5.01 22.48 -0.02
N VAL A 38 -4.63 23.28 0.97
CA VAL A 38 -5.45 23.60 2.13
C VAL A 38 -5.83 25.07 2.07
N GLU A 39 -7.11 25.36 2.24
CA GLU A 39 -7.61 26.72 2.39
C GLU A 39 -7.35 27.18 3.82
N THR A 40 -6.39 28.09 3.97
CA THR A 40 -6.10 28.74 5.25
C THR A 40 -6.82 30.08 5.27
N LYS A 41 -7.63 30.30 6.31
CA LYS A 41 -8.27 31.59 6.54
C LYS A 41 -7.36 32.43 7.41
N ASP A 42 -6.93 33.57 6.91
CA ASP A 42 -6.18 34.52 7.73
C ASP A 42 -7.16 35.21 8.69
N GLU A 43 -7.03 34.94 9.98
CA GLU A 43 -7.90 35.51 11.02
C GLU A 43 -7.73 37.03 11.16
N LEU A 44 -6.61 37.60 10.70
CA LEU A 44 -6.31 39.03 10.80
C LEU A 44 -6.95 39.85 9.67
N PHE A 45 -7.00 39.31 8.46
CA PHE A 45 -7.48 40.03 7.27
C PHE A 45 -8.78 39.47 6.70
N GLY A 46 -9.21 38.28 7.15
CA GLY A 46 -10.43 37.62 6.71
C GLY A 46 -10.36 37.02 5.30
N TRP A 47 -9.17 36.97 4.70
CA TRP A 47 -8.95 36.46 3.34
C TRP A 47 -8.68 34.96 3.40
N THR A 48 -9.16 34.23 2.39
CA THR A 48 -8.91 32.79 2.24
C THR A 48 -7.78 32.59 1.24
N GLU A 49 -6.67 32.03 1.69
CA GLU A 49 -5.55 31.68 0.81
C GLU A 49 -5.42 30.16 0.67
N LYS A 50 -5.11 29.73 -0.56
CA LYS A 50 -4.83 28.33 -0.86
C LYS A 50 -3.33 28.09 -0.71
N LYS A 51 -2.94 27.35 0.31
CA LYS A 51 -1.53 27.00 0.56
C LYS A 51 -1.33 25.51 0.34
N TRP A 52 -0.23 25.16 -0.32
CA TRP A 52 0.22 23.77 -0.37
C TRP A 52 0.83 23.41 0.98
N GLU A 53 0.25 22.43 1.65
CA GLU A 53 0.76 21.86 2.88
C GLU A 53 1.34 20.48 2.59
N ASP A 54 2.54 20.22 3.11
CA ASP A 54 3.18 18.92 3.01
C ASP A 54 2.41 17.92 3.86
N LYS A 55 1.65 17.05 3.21
CA LYS A 55 0.82 16.03 3.83
C LYS A 55 0.85 14.78 2.97
N PHE A 56 1.48 13.74 3.52
CA PHE A 56 1.54 12.45 2.85
C PHE A 56 0.18 11.74 2.95
N ILE A 57 -0.36 11.40 1.78
CA ILE A 57 -1.56 10.58 1.63
C ILE A 57 -1.17 9.32 0.89
N TRP A 58 -1.34 8.19 1.56
CA TRP A 58 -1.08 6.87 1.00
C TRP A 58 -2.12 6.54 -0.08
N GLY A 59 -1.69 6.39 -1.33
CA GLY A 59 -2.57 6.10 -2.46
C GLY A 59 -2.70 4.62 -2.81
N LEU A 60 -3.68 4.32 -3.67
CA LEU A 60 -3.92 2.98 -4.20
C LEU A 60 -2.76 2.52 -5.08
N ASP A 61 -2.14 3.43 -5.83
CA ASP A 61 -0.93 3.20 -6.62
C ASP A 61 0.19 2.54 -5.81
N LEU A 62 0.50 3.09 -4.63
CA LEU A 62 1.50 2.55 -3.71
C LEU A 62 1.06 1.20 -3.13
N SER A 63 -0.21 1.08 -2.73
CA SER A 63 -0.76 -0.19 -2.23
C SER A 63 -0.74 -1.31 -3.26
N LEU A 64 -1.07 -1.00 -4.51
CA LEU A 64 -1.03 -1.94 -5.63
C LEU A 64 0.41 -2.33 -5.97
N MET A 65 1.36 -1.38 -5.93
CA MET A 65 2.78 -1.70 -6.14
C MET A 65 3.29 -2.67 -5.07
N ILE A 66 3.01 -2.39 -3.79
CA ILE A 66 3.41 -3.26 -2.66
C ILE A 66 2.72 -4.62 -2.75
N SER A 67 1.43 -4.64 -3.07
CA SER A 67 0.67 -5.89 -3.21
C SER A 67 1.19 -6.72 -4.39
N GLY A 68 1.42 -6.09 -5.54
CA GLY A 68 1.98 -6.73 -6.73
C GLY A 68 3.37 -7.29 -6.48
N ALA A 69 4.26 -6.52 -5.82
CA ALA A 69 5.58 -6.98 -5.43
C ALA A 69 5.50 -8.17 -4.45
N SER A 70 4.58 -8.13 -3.48
CA SER A 70 4.37 -9.21 -2.51
C SER A 70 3.90 -10.49 -3.18
N VAL A 71 2.95 -10.39 -4.12
CA VAL A 71 2.45 -11.53 -4.90
C VAL A 71 3.55 -12.07 -5.81
N PHE A 72 4.33 -11.21 -6.46
CA PHE A 72 5.43 -11.61 -7.33
C PHE A 72 6.50 -12.37 -6.55
N ILE A 73 7.01 -11.79 -5.46
CA ILE A 73 8.02 -12.41 -4.59
C ILE A 73 7.46 -13.70 -3.98
N GLY A 74 6.22 -13.68 -3.48
CA GLY A 74 5.54 -14.86 -2.96
C GLY A 74 5.47 -15.98 -4.01
N SER A 75 5.13 -15.65 -5.26
CA SER A 75 5.06 -16.62 -6.36
C SER A 75 6.43 -17.22 -6.70
N VAL A 76 7.47 -16.39 -6.75
CA VAL A 76 8.85 -16.86 -6.95
C VAL A 76 9.26 -17.81 -5.84
N LEU A 77 9.01 -17.46 -4.58
CA LEU A 77 9.33 -18.32 -3.43
C LEU A 77 8.52 -19.61 -3.45
N LEU A 78 7.24 -19.56 -3.79
CA LEU A 78 6.41 -20.76 -3.94
C LEU A 78 6.95 -21.71 -5.01
N PHE A 79 7.44 -21.16 -6.13
CA PHE A 79 8.05 -21.93 -7.20
C PHE A 79 9.38 -22.56 -6.75
N VAL A 80 10.24 -21.81 -6.06
CA VAL A 80 11.52 -22.32 -5.53
C VAL A 80 11.31 -23.41 -4.48
N PHE A 81 10.36 -23.22 -3.56
CA PHE A 81 10.03 -24.21 -2.53
C PHE A 81 9.03 -25.28 -3.00
N ARG A 82 8.70 -25.30 -4.31
CA ARG A 82 7.87 -26.35 -4.89
C ARG A 82 8.67 -27.65 -4.88
N ASN A 83 8.22 -28.59 -4.05
CA ASN A 83 8.81 -29.91 -4.01
C ASN A 83 8.59 -30.60 -5.37
N LYS A 84 9.64 -30.77 -6.17
CA LYS A 84 9.60 -31.50 -7.45
C LYS A 84 9.58 -33.01 -7.22
N ARG A 85 8.67 -33.53 -6.38
CA ARG A 85 8.39 -34.97 -6.42
C ARG A 85 7.58 -35.23 -7.68
N ILE A 86 8.32 -35.51 -8.75
CA ILE A 86 7.86 -36.25 -9.91
C ILE A 86 7.76 -37.69 -9.37
N GLU A 87 6.56 -38.12 -9.01
CA GLU A 87 6.23 -39.54 -9.00
C GLU A 87 5.86 -39.94 -10.44
#